data_AF-A0A9R1CYP9-F1
#
_entry.id   AF-A0A9R1CYP9-F1
#
_cell.length_a   1.000
_cell.length_b   1.000
_cell.length_c   1.000
_cell.angle_alpha   90.00
_cell.angle_beta   90.00
_cell.angle_gamma   90.00
#
_symmetry.space_group_name_H-M   'P 1'
#
loop_
_entity.id
_entity.type
_entity.pdbx_description
1 polymer ?
#
loop_
_entity_poly.entity_id
_entity_poly.type
_entity_poly.pdbx_seq_one_letter_code
_entity_poly.pdbx_strand_id
1 'polypeptide(L)'
;MDDLSKELQDFLISMGKDEKRFGERLTGYTRQIINMLYSTDAQILEEYYGLFGQEPHRLDDLAHRYKVSPEIMQQGIEACLRKIAVSPEWQQIKPLTKLKAIRIK
;
A
#
# COMPACT_ATOMS: atom_id res chain seq x y z
N MET A 1 14.22 3.96 0.88
CA MET A 1 12.99 4.10 1.68
C MET A 1 13.23 4.51 3.14
N ASP A 2 12.49 5.51 3.63
CA ASP A 2 12.45 5.93 5.05
C ASP A 2 11.61 5.00 5.95
N ASP A 3 11.79 5.10 7.27
CA ASP A 3 11.12 4.24 8.26
C ASP A 3 9.58 4.30 8.17
N LEU A 4 9.02 5.50 8.02
CA LEU A 4 7.56 5.70 7.86
C LEU A 4 7.00 4.99 6.62
N SER A 5 7.70 5.07 5.50
CA SER A 5 7.29 4.42 4.25
C SER A 5 7.43 2.90 4.36
N LYS A 6 8.45 2.43 5.08
CA LYS A 6 8.68 1.00 5.34
C LYS A 6 7.57 0.39 6.21
N GLU A 7 7.13 1.08 7.25
CA GLU A 7 6.00 0.65 8.08
C GLU A 7 4.70 0.53 7.25
N LEU A 8 4.44 1.51 6.37
CA LEU A 8 3.29 1.45 5.47
C LEU A 8 3.41 0.28 4.48
N GLN A 9 4.59 0.08 3.90
CA GLN A 9 4.84 -1.03 2.98
C GLN A 9 4.58 -2.39 3.65
N ASP A 10 5.08 -2.61 4.87
CA ASP A 10 4.86 -3.86 5.61
C ASP A 10 3.37 -4.13 5.87
N PHE A 11 2.63 -3.06 6.20
CA PHE A 11 1.19 -3.11 6.36
C PHE A 11 0.48 -3.49 5.06
N LEU A 12 0.82 -2.84 3.93
CA LEU A 12 0.21 -3.13 2.62
C LEU A 12 0.51 -4.56 2.15
N ILE A 13 1.75 -5.04 2.34
CA ILE A 13 2.12 -6.44 2.05
C ILE A 13 1.28 -7.41 2.88
N SER A 14 1.11 -7.12 4.17
CA SER A 14 0.29 -7.96 5.05
C SER A 14 -1.18 -7.95 4.65
N MET A 15 -1.71 -6.78 4.24
CA MET A 15 -3.08 -6.62 3.77
C MET A 15 -3.34 -7.34 2.44
N GLY A 16 -2.44 -7.26 1.47
CA GLY A 16 -2.59 -7.98 0.20
C GLY A 16 -2.57 -9.50 0.37
N LYS A 17 -1.83 -10.00 1.37
CA LYS A 17 -1.80 -11.44 1.70
C LYS A 17 -3.07 -11.93 2.38
N ASP A 18 -3.61 -11.15 3.31
CA ASP A 18 -4.79 -11.55 4.09
C ASP A 18 -5.68 -10.33 4.41
N GLU A 19 -6.43 -9.87 3.41
CA GLU A 19 -7.30 -8.69 3.55
C GLU A 19 -8.38 -8.91 4.63
N LYS A 20 -8.88 -10.16 4.75
CA LYS A 20 -9.97 -10.53 5.67
C LYS A 20 -9.60 -10.28 7.13
N ARG A 21 -8.33 -10.47 7.52
CA ARG A 21 -7.83 -10.19 8.87
C ARG A 21 -7.97 -8.72 9.27
N PHE A 22 -7.91 -7.78 8.33
CA PHE A 22 -7.96 -6.35 8.64
C PHE A 22 -9.38 -5.84 8.86
N GLY A 23 -10.38 -6.55 8.34
CA GLY A 23 -11.80 -6.23 8.44
C GLY A 23 -12.22 -5.02 7.60
N GLU A 24 -13.50 -4.97 7.22
CA GLU A 24 -14.02 -4.05 6.20
C GLU A 24 -13.70 -2.57 6.46
N ARG A 25 -13.77 -2.14 7.72
CA ARG A 25 -13.49 -0.74 8.09
C ARG A 25 -12.06 -0.32 7.75
N LEU A 26 -11.06 -1.15 8.10
CA LEU A 26 -9.65 -0.80 7.89
C LEU A 26 -9.27 -0.94 6.41
N THR A 27 -9.82 -1.93 5.73
CA THR A 27 -9.70 -2.09 4.27
C THR A 27 -10.29 -0.87 3.54
N GLY A 28 -11.48 -0.42 3.94
CA GLY A 28 -12.14 0.76 3.38
C GLY A 28 -11.33 2.05 3.57
N TYR A 29 -10.77 2.27 4.76
CA TYR A 29 -9.88 3.41 5.00
C TYR A 29 -8.61 3.35 4.15
N THR A 30 -7.98 2.17 4.07
CA THR A 30 -6.77 1.98 3.26
C THR A 30 -7.06 2.26 1.78
N ARG A 31 -8.21 1.81 1.27
CA ARG A 31 -8.67 2.11 -0.09
C ARG A 31 -8.88 3.61 -0.30
N GLN A 32 -9.51 4.29 0.65
CA GLN A 32 -9.70 5.74 0.56
C GLN A 32 -8.37 6.48 0.45
N ILE A 33 -7.39 6.11 1.27
CA ILE A 33 -6.06 6.74 1.29
C ILE A 33 -5.30 6.48 -0.02
N ILE A 34 -5.34 5.25 -0.53
CA ILE A 34 -4.71 4.92 -1.83
C ILE A 34 -5.37 5.71 -2.96
N ASN A 35 -6.69 5.85 -2.95
CA ASN A 35 -7.44 6.65 -3.93
C ASN A 35 -7.20 8.16 -3.84
N MET A 36 -6.48 8.66 -2.82
CA MET A 36 -6.03 10.05 -2.79
C MET A 36 -4.80 10.30 -3.67
N LEU A 37 -4.12 9.24 -4.12
CA LEU A 37 -3.09 9.34 -5.15
C LEU A 37 -3.74 9.55 -6.54
N TYR A 38 -2.92 9.90 -7.53
CA TYR A 38 -3.38 9.90 -8.92
C TYR A 38 -3.84 8.49 -9.31
N SER A 39 -4.88 8.38 -10.15
CA SER A 39 -5.50 7.10 -10.51
C SER A 39 -4.49 6.05 -11.01
N THR A 40 -3.46 6.48 -11.73
CA THR A 40 -2.39 5.59 -12.21
C THR A 40 -1.53 5.05 -11.07
N ASP A 41 -1.13 5.91 -10.13
CA ASP A 41 -0.28 5.55 -8.98
C ASP A 41 -1.03 4.62 -8.02
N ALA A 42 -2.32 4.90 -7.79
CA ALA A 42 -3.21 4.06 -7.00
C ALA A 42 -3.27 2.64 -7.59
N GLN A 43 -3.55 2.53 -8.88
CA GLN A 43 -3.62 1.25 -9.58
C GLN A 43 -2.29 0.48 -9.51
N ILE A 44 -1.15 1.16 -9.72
CA ILE A 44 0.17 0.54 -9.60
C ILE A 44 0.38 -0.05 -8.20
N LEU A 45 -0.01 0.65 -7.13
CA LEU A 45 0.11 0.14 -5.77
C LEU A 45 -0.85 -1.04 -5.51
N GLU A 46 -2.08 -0.96 -6.00
CA GLU A 46 -3.06 -2.04 -5.87
C GLU A 46 -2.57 -3.32 -6.54
N GLU A 47 -2.08 -3.21 -7.79
CA GLU A 47 -1.50 -4.34 -8.54
C GLU A 47 -0.18 -4.81 -7.94
N TYR A 48 0.69 -3.92 -7.46
CA TYR A 48 1.99 -4.33 -6.90
C TYR A 48 1.86 -5.08 -5.58
N TYR A 49 0.96 -4.63 -4.70
CA TYR A 49 0.73 -5.25 -3.39
C TYR A 49 -0.37 -6.31 -3.38
N GLY A 50 -1.14 -6.46 -4.47
CA GLY A 50 -2.27 -7.38 -4.54
C GLY A 50 -3.42 -6.98 -3.60
N LEU A 51 -3.75 -5.69 -3.58
CA LEU A 51 -4.77 -5.14 -2.67
C LEU A 51 -6.17 -5.26 -3.29
N PHE A 52 -7.20 -5.32 -2.44
CA PHE A 52 -8.60 -5.20 -2.89
C PHE A 52 -9.05 -6.27 -3.89
N GLY A 53 -8.43 -7.45 -3.82
CA GLY A 53 -8.69 -8.56 -4.74
C GLY A 53 -7.96 -8.48 -6.08
N GLN A 54 -7.01 -7.54 -6.23
CA GLN A 54 -6.08 -7.53 -7.36
C GLN A 54 -5.03 -8.63 -7.22
N GLU A 55 -4.60 -9.19 -8.34
CA GLU A 55 -3.49 -10.13 -8.36
C GLU A 55 -2.15 -9.38 -8.24
N PRO A 56 -1.23 -9.80 -7.34
CA PRO A 56 0.05 -9.14 -7.17
C PRO A 56 0.93 -9.32 -8.42
N HIS A 57 1.36 -8.22 -9.02
CA HIS A 57 2.27 -8.18 -10.16
C HIS A 57 3.70 -7.89 -9.72
N ARG A 58 4.68 -8.46 -10.44
CA ARG A 58 6.08 -8.18 -10.16
C ARG A 58 6.43 -6.77 -10.63
N LEU A 59 7.42 -6.17 -9.97
CA LEU A 59 7.94 -4.85 -10.32
C LEU A 59 8.34 -4.76 -11.80
N ASP A 60 8.96 -5.81 -12.34
CA ASP A 60 9.45 -5.85 -13.72
C ASP A 60 8.29 -5.85 -14.74
N ASP A 61 7.24 -6.62 -14.47
CA ASP A 61 6.02 -6.66 -15.30
C ASP A 61 5.32 -5.29 -15.33
N LEU A 62 5.23 -4.63 -14.17
CA LEU A 62 4.70 -3.28 -14.07
C LEU A 62 5.59 -2.29 -14.84
N ALA A 63 6.90 -2.31 -14.60
CA ALA A 63 7.84 -1.43 -15.29
C ALA A 63 7.74 -1.57 -16.82
N HIS A 64 7.64 -2.81 -17.31
CA HIS A 64 7.46 -3.10 -18.73
C HIS A 64 6.12 -2.55 -19.26
N ARG A 65 5.00 -2.79 -18.55
CA ARG A 65 3.66 -2.30 -18.91
C ARG A 65 3.61 -0.77 -19.02
N TYR A 66 4.25 -0.08 -18.07
CA TYR A 66 4.30 1.38 -18.03
C TYR A 66 5.46 1.98 -18.85
N LYS A 67 6.25 1.15 -19.55
CA LYS A 67 7.39 1.57 -20.39
C LYS A 67 8.43 2.40 -19.64
N VAL A 68 8.71 2.03 -18.40
CA VAL A 68 9.74 2.66 -17.57
C VAL A 68 10.75 1.61 -17.12
N SER A 69 11.92 2.04 -16.68
CA SER A 69 12.88 1.12 -16.05
C SER A 69 12.35 0.63 -14.70
N PRO A 70 12.71 -0.59 -14.25
CA PRO A 70 12.37 -1.09 -12.91
C PRO A 70 12.77 -0.13 -11.79
N GLU A 71 13.90 0.55 -11.93
CA GLU A 71 14.38 1.57 -10.99
C GLU A 71 13.41 2.75 -10.88
N ILE A 72 12.89 3.24 -12.02
CA ILE A 72 11.94 4.35 -12.05
C ILE A 72 10.58 3.92 -11.47
N MET A 73 10.14 2.70 -11.79
CA MET A 73 8.93 2.12 -11.20
C MET A 73 9.05 2.01 -9.68
N GLN A 74 10.18 1.51 -9.18
CA GLN A 74 10.44 1.42 -7.76
C GLN A 74 10.43 2.80 -7.11
N GLN A 75 11.13 3.78 -7.68
CA GLN A 75 11.12 5.16 -7.18
C GLN A 75 9.71 5.77 -7.14
N GLY A 76 8.88 5.49 -8.14
CA GLY A 76 7.47 5.90 -8.16
C GLY A 76 6.68 5.31 -7.00
N ILE A 77 6.82 4.00 -6.75
CA ILE A 77 6.20 3.32 -5.60
C ILE A 77 6.71 3.91 -4.28
N GLU A 78 8.02 4.11 -4.11
CA GLU A 78 8.61 4.70 -2.90
C GLU A 78 8.09 6.13 -2.66
N ALA A 79 7.95 6.94 -3.72
CA ALA A 79 7.41 8.29 -3.63
C ALA A 79 5.94 8.29 -3.24
N CYS A 80 5.14 7.38 -3.78
CA CYS A 80 3.73 7.23 -3.43
C CYS A 80 3.55 6.80 -1.97
N LEU A 81 4.33 5.80 -1.54
CA LEU A 81 4.35 5.38 -0.14
C LEU A 81 4.77 6.52 0.79
N ARG A 82 5.76 7.33 0.39
CA ARG A 82 6.19 8.48 1.17
C ARG A 82 5.06 9.51 1.32
N LYS A 83 4.35 9.83 0.24
CA LYS A 83 3.20 10.75 0.26
C LYS A 83 2.10 10.26 1.20
N ILE A 84 1.73 9.00 1.12
CA ILE A 84 0.74 8.41 2.03
C ILE A 84 1.27 8.41 3.46
N ALA A 85 2.49 7.95 3.68
CA ALA A 85 3.04 7.75 5.01
C ALA A 85 3.15 9.06 5.82
N VAL A 86 3.31 10.21 5.15
CA VAL A 86 3.32 11.53 5.81
C VAL A 86 1.94 12.19 5.85
N SER A 87 0.91 11.58 5.24
CA SER A 87 -0.43 12.17 5.21
C SER A 87 -1.12 12.06 6.58
N PRO A 88 -1.93 13.08 6.97
CA PRO A 88 -2.64 13.03 8.24
C PRO A 88 -3.60 11.84 8.32
N GLU A 89 -4.22 11.47 7.20
CA GLU A 89 -5.13 10.32 7.11
C GLU A 89 -4.44 9.02 7.54
N TRP A 90 -3.21 8.76 7.03
CA TRP A 90 -2.45 7.59 7.43
C TRP A 90 -2.05 7.64 8.92
N GLN A 91 -1.59 8.81 9.39
CA GLN A 91 -1.17 8.96 10.79
C GLN A 91 -2.31 8.69 11.79
N GLN A 92 -3.56 8.99 11.42
CA GLN A 92 -4.74 8.68 12.23
C GLN A 92 -5.05 7.18 12.29
N ILE A 93 -4.85 6.44 11.18
CA ILE A 93 -5.18 5.00 11.14
C ILE A 93 -4.02 4.10 11.57
N LYS A 94 -2.78 4.56 11.44
CA LYS A 94 -1.55 3.85 11.86
C LYS A 94 -1.63 3.21 13.26
N PRO A 95 -2.12 3.87 14.33
CA PRO A 95 -2.26 3.20 15.63
C PRO A 95 -3.25 2.03 15.59
N LEU A 96 -4.31 2.10 14.77
CA LEU A 96 -5.31 1.04 14.65
C LEU A 96 -4.74 -0.23 14.00
N THR A 97 -3.77 -0.09 13.10
CA THR A 97 -3.10 -1.22 12.46
C THR A 97 -2.23 -1.99 13.45
N LYS A 98 -1.59 -1.29 14.40
CA LYS A 98 -0.77 -1.89 15.47
C LYS A 98 -1.62 -2.57 16.56
N LEU A 99 -2.78 -2.01 16.90
CA LEU A 99 -3.65 -2.52 17.98
C LEU A 99 -4.28 -3.88 17.65
N LYS A 100 -4.62 -4.16 16.38
CA LYS A 100 -5.18 -5.46 15.97
C LYS A 100 -4.17 -6.61 15.99
N ALA A 101 -2.87 -6.33 15.98
CA ALA A 101 -1.84 -7.36 16.10
C ALA A 101 -1.77 -7.98 17.51
N ILE A 102 -2.36 -7.33 18.52
CA ILE A 102 -2.28 -7.73 19.93
C ILE A 102 -3.47 -8.61 20.35
N ARG A 103 -4.52 -8.71 19.54
CA ARG A 103 -5.78 -9.38 19.91
C ARG A 103 -5.99 -10.70 19.18
N ILE A 104 -5.01 -11.59 19.28
CA ILE A 104 -5.22 -13.03 19.12
C ILE A 104 -4.58 -13.69 20.36
N LYS A 105 -5.43 -14.01 21.33
CA LYS A 105 -5.12 -14.91 22.44
C LYS A 105 -6.29 -15.85 22.59
#